data_AF-A0A937Y443-F1
#
_entry.id   AF-A0A937Y443-F1
#
_cell.length_a   1.000
_cell.length_b   1.000
_cell.length_c   1.000
_cell.angle_alpha   90.00
_cell.angle_beta   90.00
_cell.angle_gamma   90.00
#
_symmetry.space_group_name_H-M   'P 1'
#
loop_
_entity.id
_entity.type
_entity.pdbx_description
1 polymer ?
#
loop_
_entity_poly.entity_id
_entity_poly.type
_entity_poly.pdbx_seq_one_letter_code
_entity_poly.pdbx_strand_id
1 'polypeptide(L)'
;MIRRCLGPFTGAIASLVADSALAGQYHLPEPQSFIAQQIYDLHALITWAIVLIFIVVFGAMTSAIIRHRKSAGRQSEQFHENITVEIVWAVIPLLILIGTAYPAIKT
;
A
#
# COMPACT_ATOMS: atom_id res chain seq x y z
N MET A 1 15.26 -20.14 -16.06
CA MET A 1 15.97 -18.96 -15.51
C MET A 1 15.11 -18.03 -14.63
N ILE A 2 13.77 -18.08 -14.64
CA ILE A 2 12.88 -17.17 -13.89
C ILE A 2 12.70 -17.53 -12.39
N ARG A 3 12.96 -18.78 -11.99
CA ARG A 3 12.78 -19.24 -10.60
C ARG A 3 13.80 -18.72 -9.59
N ARG A 4 14.90 -18.10 -10.03
CA ARG A 4 16.00 -17.61 -9.16
C ARG A 4 15.83 -16.17 -8.68
N CYS A 5 14.85 -15.42 -9.19
CA CYS A 5 14.63 -14.02 -8.81
C CYS A 5 13.50 -13.81 -7.78
N LEU A 6 12.85 -14.88 -7.31
CA LEU A 6 11.74 -14.81 -6.34
C LEU A 6 12.19 -14.97 -4.88
N GLY A 7 13.50 -15.09 -4.63
CA GLY A 7 14.08 -15.19 -3.28
C GLY A 7 14.35 -13.85 -2.55
N PRO A 8 14.77 -12.75 -3.21
CA PRO A 8 15.16 -11.54 -2.49
C PRO A 8 13.98 -10.61 -2.13
N PHE A 9 12.81 -10.77 -2.76
CA PHE A 9 11.66 -9.88 -2.49
C PHE A 9 10.97 -10.17 -1.15
N THR A 10 11.01 -11.40 -0.66
CA THR A 10 10.42 -11.75 0.65
C THR A 10 11.25 -11.26 1.83
N GLY A 11 12.58 -11.12 1.68
CA GLY A 11 13.46 -10.62 2.74
C GLY A 11 13.39 -9.10 2.92
N ALA A 12 13.17 -8.33 1.85
CA ALA A 12 13.13 -6.87 1.90
C ALA A 12 11.86 -6.32 2.58
N ILE A 13 10.73 -7.02 2.46
CA ILE A 13 9.45 -6.59 3.06
C ILE A 13 9.48 -6.74 4.59
N ALA A 14 10.22 -7.72 5.12
CA ALA A 14 10.33 -7.94 6.56
C ALA A 14 11.17 -6.86 7.28
N SER A 15 12.16 -6.26 6.59
CA SER A 15 13.03 -5.24 7.18
C SER A 15 12.39 -3.85 7.27
N LEU A 16 11.30 -3.59 6.56
CA LEU A 16 10.61 -2.28 6.55
C LEU A 16 9.63 -2.09 7.71
N VAL A 17 9.34 -3.15 8.48
CA VAL A 17 8.40 -3.12 9.62
C VAL A 17 9.12 -2.84 10.95
N ALA A 18 10.46 -2.89 10.98
CA ALA A 18 11.27 -2.71 12.18
C ALA A 18 11.84 -1.27 12.28
N ASP A 19 10.98 -0.26 12.33
CA ASP A 19 11.41 1.13 12.55
C ASP A 19 11.04 1.59 13.96
N SER A 20 11.83 1.15 14.96
CA SER A 20 11.68 1.59 16.36
C SER A 20 12.84 2.47 16.83
N ALA A 21 13.81 2.79 15.96
CA ALA A 21 15.02 3.52 16.31
C ALA A 21 15.07 4.96 15.75
N LEU A 22 14.30 5.28 14.71
CA LEU A 22 14.31 6.60 14.03
C LEU A 22 13.02 7.40 14.26
N ALA A 23 12.14 6.91 15.14
CA ALA A 23 10.80 7.45 15.39
C ALA A 23 10.78 8.98 15.61
N GLY A 24 11.77 9.53 16.32
CA GLY A 24 11.79 10.97 16.64
C GLY A 24 12.06 11.93 15.46
N GLN A 25 12.58 11.45 14.31
CA GLN A 25 12.97 12.32 13.19
C GLN A 25 11.97 12.31 12.03
N TYR A 26 11.20 11.23 11.88
CA TYR A 26 10.20 11.07 10.81
C TYR A 26 8.75 10.93 11.31
N HIS A 27 8.53 10.86 12.63
CA HIS A 27 7.19 10.98 13.22
C HIS A 27 6.91 12.39 13.74
N LEU A 28 5.63 12.61 14.06
CA LEU A 28 5.18 13.77 14.80
C LEU A 28 5.93 13.92 16.14
N PRO A 29 6.13 15.15 16.63
CA PRO A 29 6.67 15.38 17.97
C PRO A 29 5.84 14.69 19.06
N GLU A 30 6.48 14.40 20.19
CA GLU A 30 5.81 13.83 21.36
C GLU A 30 4.60 14.70 21.78
N PRO A 31 3.39 14.14 21.81
CA PRO A 31 2.16 14.88 22.09
C PRO A 31 2.15 15.42 23.53
N GLN A 32 1.78 16.70 23.66
CA GLN A 32 1.76 17.41 24.95
C GLN A 32 0.33 17.63 25.49
N SER A 33 -0.68 17.06 24.82
CA SER A 33 -2.09 17.18 25.22
C SER A 33 -2.90 15.95 24.82
N PHE A 34 -4.07 15.77 25.42
CA PHE A 34 -4.98 14.66 25.10
C PHE A 34 -5.39 14.65 23.62
N ILE A 35 -5.67 15.83 23.04
CA ILE A 35 -6.03 15.95 21.62
C ILE A 35 -4.81 15.64 20.74
N ALA A 36 -3.60 16.06 21.15
CA ALA A 36 -2.38 15.73 20.41
C ALA A 36 -2.13 14.22 20.37
N GLN A 37 -2.44 13.48 21.45
CA GLN A 37 -2.34 12.02 21.48
C GLN A 37 -3.28 11.38 20.45
N GLN A 38 -4.53 11.84 20.40
CA GLN A 38 -5.51 11.37 19.43
C GLN A 38 -5.07 11.59 17.97
N ILE A 39 -4.51 12.77 17.68
CA ILE A 39 -3.95 13.09 16.36
C ILE A 39 -2.75 12.20 16.04
N TYR A 40 -1.88 11.95 17.02
CA TYR A 40 -0.72 11.08 16.87
C TYR A 40 -1.12 9.66 16.47
N ASP A 41 -2.10 9.08 17.18
CA ASP A 41 -2.61 7.74 16.91
C ASP A 41 -3.31 7.66 15.54
N LEU A 42 -4.08 8.69 15.18
CA LEU A 42 -4.73 8.77 13.88
C LEU A 42 -3.72 8.90 12.73
N HIS A 43 -2.68 9.71 12.91
CA HIS A 43 -1.60 9.86 11.93
C HIS A 43 -0.89 8.53 11.69
N ALA A 44 -0.56 7.79 12.77
CA ALA A 44 0.04 6.46 12.65
C ALA A 44 -0.85 5.49 11.87
N LEU A 45 -2.16 5.49 12.15
CA LEU A 45 -3.14 4.66 11.44
C LEU A 45 -3.18 4.98 9.94
N ILE A 46 -3.34 6.25 9.58
CA ILE A 46 -3.45 6.67 8.18
C ILE A 46 -2.12 6.43 7.43
N THR A 47 -0.99 6.64 8.09
CA THR A 47 0.35 6.38 7.51
C THR A 47 0.48 4.91 7.12
N TRP A 48 0.11 3.99 8.02
CA TRP A 48 0.12 2.56 7.73
C TRP A 48 -0.88 2.16 6.62
N ALA A 49 -2.05 2.78 6.58
CA ALA A 49 -3.02 2.55 5.51
C ALA A 49 -2.44 2.93 4.12
N ILE A 50 -1.75 4.07 4.02
CA ILE A 50 -1.14 4.52 2.77
C ILE A 50 0.03 3.60 2.36
N VAL A 51 0.88 3.19 3.30
CA VAL A 51 1.98 2.25 3.03
C VAL A 51 1.45 0.92 2.48
N LEU A 52 0.36 0.40 3.04
CA LEU A 52 -0.25 -0.83 2.57
C LEU A 52 -0.75 -0.69 1.12
N ILE A 53 -1.45 0.40 0.80
CA ILE A 53 -1.91 0.68 -0.57
C ILE A 53 -0.73 0.81 -1.53
N PHE A 54 0.33 1.50 -1.11
CA PHE A 54 1.54 1.67 -1.91
C PHE A 54 2.16 0.32 -2.29
N ILE A 55 2.29 -0.60 -1.34
CA ILE A 55 2.80 -1.95 -1.58
C ILE A 55 1.91 -2.71 -2.58
N VAL A 56 0.59 -2.63 -2.43
CA VAL A 56 -0.36 -3.30 -3.33
C VAL A 56 -0.23 -2.77 -4.76
N VAL A 57 -0.22 -1.44 -4.94
CA VAL A 57 -0.12 -0.81 -6.26
C VAL A 57 1.24 -1.09 -6.91
N PHE A 58 2.32 -0.91 -6.16
CA PHE A 58 3.67 -1.13 -6.67
C PHE A 58 3.92 -2.62 -7.00
N GLY A 59 3.36 -3.52 -6.20
CA GLY A 59 3.35 -4.96 -6.46
C GLY A 59 2.57 -5.32 -7.72
N ALA A 60 1.37 -4.77 -7.91
CA ALA A 60 0.54 -4.99 -9.09
C ALA A 60 1.25 -4.47 -10.37
N MET A 61 1.85 -3.28 -10.30
CA MET A 61 2.61 -2.69 -11.40
C MET A 61 3.86 -3.53 -11.74
N THR A 62 4.62 -3.94 -10.72
CA THR A 62 5.81 -4.79 -10.91
C THR A 62 5.45 -6.13 -11.53
N SER A 63 4.36 -6.75 -11.05
CA SER A 63 3.80 -7.98 -11.62
C SER A 63 3.42 -7.80 -13.10
N ALA A 64 2.74 -6.70 -13.44
CA ALA A 64 2.35 -6.38 -14.80
C ALA A 64 3.56 -6.24 -15.73
N ILE A 65 4.61 -5.54 -15.31
CA ILE A 65 5.84 -5.37 -16.10
C ILE A 65 6.52 -6.72 -16.36
N ILE A 66 6.67 -7.56 -15.34
CA ILE A 66 7.32 -8.88 -15.49
C ILE A 66 6.46 -9.79 -16.39
N ARG A 67 5.14 -9.79 -16.18
CA ARG A 67 4.20 -10.68 -16.87
C ARG A 67 3.76 -10.19 -18.25
N HIS A 68 3.94 -8.93 -18.64
CA HIS A 68 3.53 -8.43 -19.96
C HIS A 68 4.69 -7.87 -20.80
N ARG A 69 5.94 -8.14 -20.40
CA ARG A 69 7.13 -7.71 -21.16
C ARG A 69 7.09 -8.17 -22.62
N LYS A 70 7.32 -7.22 -23.54
CA LYS A 70 7.38 -7.42 -25.00
C LYS A 70 8.35 -8.53 -25.43
N SER A 71 9.47 -8.68 -24.72
CA SER A 71 10.50 -9.71 -25.01
C SER A 71 10.01 -11.15 -24.85
N ALA A 72 8.79 -11.37 -24.35
CA ALA A 72 8.19 -12.68 -24.16
C ALA A 72 7.24 -13.08 -25.30
N GLY A 73 7.19 -12.32 -26.39
CA GLY A 73 6.40 -12.67 -27.59
C GLY A 73 4.88 -12.53 -27.43
N ARG A 74 4.41 -11.70 -26.48
CA ARG A 74 2.97 -11.46 -26.26
C ARG A 74 2.43 -10.51 -27.31
N GLN A 75 1.40 -10.96 -28.04
CA GLN A 75 0.61 -10.09 -28.90
C GLN A 75 -0.34 -9.25 -28.05
N SER A 76 -0.44 -7.95 -28.35
CA SER A 76 -1.35 -7.05 -27.65
C SER A 76 -2.77 -7.29 -28.14
N GLU A 77 -3.60 -7.91 -27.31
CA GLU A 77 -5.04 -7.95 -27.56
C GLU A 77 -5.69 -6.62 -27.18
N GLN A 78 -6.63 -6.16 -28.00
CA GLN A 78 -7.35 -4.90 -27.80
C GLN A 78 -8.62 -5.19 -26.97
N PHE A 79 -8.49 -5.10 -25.66
CA PHE A 79 -9.62 -5.21 -24.75
C PHE A 79 -10.35 -3.88 -24.67
N HIS A 80 -11.65 -3.91 -24.94
CA HIS A 80 -12.56 -2.79 -24.77
C HIS A 80 -13.30 -3.07 -23.46
N GLU A 81 -12.87 -2.38 -22.40
CA GLU A 81 -13.35 -2.42 -21.02
C GLU A 81 -13.51 -3.78 -20.30
N ASN A 82 -13.28 -3.75 -18.98
CA ASN A 82 -13.59 -4.87 -18.10
C ASN A 82 -14.34 -4.32 -16.89
N ILE A 83 -15.66 -4.32 -17.00
CA ILE A 83 -16.58 -3.80 -15.97
C ILE A 83 -16.35 -4.48 -14.61
N THR A 84 -15.97 -5.77 -14.60
CA THR A 84 -15.67 -6.48 -13.35
C THR A 84 -14.46 -5.89 -12.65
N VAL A 85 -13.38 -5.62 -13.38
CA VAL A 85 -12.16 -5.02 -12.80
C VAL A 85 -12.44 -3.58 -12.36
N GLU A 86 -13.27 -2.87 -13.12
CA GLU A 86 -13.69 -1.51 -12.79
C GLU A 86 -14.47 -1.41 -11.48
N ILE A 87 -15.44 -2.30 -11.28
CA ILE A 87 -16.19 -2.36 -10.03
C ILE A 87 -15.28 -2.76 -8.87
N VAL A 88 -14.42 -3.76 -9.06
CA VAL A 88 -13.51 -4.25 -8.00
C VAL A 88 -12.58 -3.14 -7.51
N TRP A 89 -11.94 -2.40 -8.43
CA TRP A 89 -11.04 -1.32 -8.02
C TRP A 89 -11.76 -0.10 -7.47
N ALA A 90 -13.06 0.07 -7.69
CA ALA A 90 -13.82 1.21 -7.15
C ALA A 90 -14.35 0.90 -5.75
N VAL A 91 -14.78 -0.33 -5.52
CA VAL A 91 -15.28 -0.80 -4.22
C VAL A 91 -14.15 -0.91 -3.19
N ILE A 92 -12.96 -1.36 -3.58
CA ILE A 92 -11.83 -1.50 -2.65
C ILE A 92 -11.46 -0.15 -1.98
N PRO A 93 -11.19 0.95 -2.71
CA PRO A 93 -10.95 2.27 -2.13
C PRO A 93 -12.12 2.77 -1.29
N LEU A 94 -13.37 2.50 -1.69
CA LEU A 94 -14.55 2.89 -0.92
C LEU A 94 -14.58 2.21 0.47
N LEU A 95 -14.29 0.91 0.53
CA LEU A 95 -14.24 0.17 1.80
C LEU A 95 -13.10 0.64 2.70
N ILE A 96 -11.93 0.94 2.11
CA ILE A 96 -10.79 1.50 2.85
C ILE A 96 -11.18 2.85 3.47
N LEU A 97 -11.86 3.72 2.71
CA LEU A 97 -12.32 5.02 3.21
C LEU A 97 -13.31 4.86 4.38
N ILE A 98 -14.26 3.93 4.29
CA ILE A 98 -15.19 3.65 5.39
C ILE A 98 -14.44 3.18 6.64
N GLY A 99 -13.42 2.33 6.47
CA GLY A 99 -12.59 1.85 7.57
C GLY A 99 -11.79 2.95 8.28
N THR A 100 -11.22 3.89 7.52
CA THR A 100 -10.45 5.02 8.08
C THR A 100 -11.33 6.17 8.56
N ALA A 101 -12.57 6.29 8.06
CA ALA A 101 -13.50 7.34 8.48
C ALA A 101 -13.96 7.18 9.93
N TYR A 102 -14.19 5.96 10.40
CA TYR A 102 -14.64 5.72 11.78
C TYR A 102 -13.69 6.31 12.85
N PRO A 103 -12.37 6.01 12.86
CA PRO A 103 -11.46 6.61 13.83
C PRO A 103 -11.31 8.12 13.62
N ALA A 104 -11.31 8.59 12.37
CA ALA A 104 -11.15 10.02 12.06
C ALA A 104 -12.30 10.90 12.58
N ILE A 105 -13.52 10.35 12.73
CA ILE A 105 -14.70 11.07 13.23
C ILE A 105 -14.83 10.97 14.75
N LYS A 106 -14.18 9.97 15.37
CA LYS A 106 -14.28 9.70 16.82
C LYS A 106 -13.25 10.46 17.67
N THR A 107 -12.17 10.93 17.06
CA THR A 107 -11.21 11.90 17.61
C THR A 107 -11.72 13.32 17.41
#